data_AF-A0A2V6Q0L2-F1
#
_entry.id   AF-A0A2V6Q0L2-F1
#
_cell.length_a   1.000
_cell.length_b   1.000
_cell.length_c   1.000
_cell.angle_alpha   90.00
_cell.angle_beta   90.00
_cell.angle_gamma   90.00
#
_symmetry.space_group_name_H-M   'P 1'
#
loop_
_entity.id
_entity.type
_entity.pdbx_description
1 polymer ?
#
loop_
_entity_poly.entity_id
_entity_poly.type
_entity_poly.pdbx_seq_one_letter_code
_entity_poly.pdbx_strand_id
1 'polypeptide(L)'
;MPSATHPLEELREKTGIAIRHGTDLIADLKAFSDLFEALIPELTTRTTAERWNEVARLSGIDAAMPDRLEAFVESLSDVLAGLTPSDGGQAWLRRRRAALDAGEDASAA
;
A
#
# COMPACT_ATOMS: atom_id res chain seq x y z
N MET A 1 26.41 -19.81 18.13
CA MET A 1 25.80 -19.86 16.78
C MET A 1 25.12 -18.53 16.53
N PRO A 2 25.38 -17.82 15.44
CA PRO A 2 24.67 -16.58 15.15
C PRO A 2 23.21 -16.91 14.77
N SER A 3 22.28 -16.35 15.55
CA SER A 3 20.84 -16.60 15.49
C SER A 3 20.24 -16.10 14.17
N ALA A 4 19.36 -16.90 13.56
CA ALA A 4 18.59 -16.56 12.37
C ALA A 4 17.57 -15.40 12.56
N THR A 5 17.69 -14.62 13.65
CA THR A 5 16.77 -13.56 14.06
C THR A 5 16.97 -12.26 13.27
N HIS A 6 18.21 -11.93 12.87
CA HIS A 6 18.54 -10.65 12.23
C HIS A 6 17.80 -10.38 10.90
N PRO A 7 17.68 -11.34 9.95
CA PRO A 7 17.03 -11.05 8.66
C PRO A 7 15.51 -10.85 8.77
N LEU A 8 14.85 -11.55 9.70
CA LEU A 8 13.41 -11.43 9.90
C LEU A 8 13.06 -10.10 10.57
N GLU A 9 13.82 -9.71 11.59
CA GLU A 9 13.66 -8.43 12.28
C GLU A 9 13.90 -7.26 11.31
N GLU A 10 14.96 -7.35 10.50
CA GLU A 10 15.25 -6.35 9.46
C GLU A 10 14.12 -6.26 8.42
N LEU A 11 13.59 -7.40 7.95
CA LEU A 11 12.46 -7.40 7.02
C LEU A 11 11.20 -6.78 7.65
N ARG A 12 10.88 -7.11 8.91
CA ARG A 12 9.75 -6.52 9.64
C ARG A 12 9.92 -5.01 9.81
N GLU A 13 11.12 -4.55 10.16
CA GLU A 13 11.43 -3.14 10.28
C GLU A 13 11.26 -2.40 8.94
N LYS A 14 11.87 -2.90 7.87
CA LYS A 14 11.77 -2.30 6.53
C LYS A 14 10.33 -2.29 6.01
N THR A 15 9.58 -3.36 6.26
CA THR A 15 8.14 -3.43 5.92
C THR A 15 7.34 -2.39 6.69
N GLY A 16 7.59 -2.23 7.99
CA GLY A 16 6.95 -1.19 8.80
C GLY A 16 7.28 0.23 8.34
N ILE A 17 8.52 0.49 7.91
CA ILE A 17 8.92 1.78 7.33
C ILE A 17 8.18 2.03 6.01
N ALA A 18 8.11 1.02 5.14
CA ALA A 18 7.42 1.15 3.86
C ALA A 18 5.91 1.41 4.01
N ILE A 19 5.25 0.73 4.96
CA ILE A 19 3.83 0.98 5.30
C ILE A 19 3.63 2.44 5.73
N ARG A 20 4.53 2.95 6.60
CA ARG A 20 4.45 4.34 7.08
C ARG A 20 4.57 5.32 5.93
N HIS A 21 5.63 5.21 5.12
CA HIS A 21 5.82 6.10 3.97
C HIS A 21 4.68 5.99 2.94
N GLY A 22 4.13 4.80 2.72
CA GLY A 22 2.96 4.62 1.86
C GLY A 22 1.72 5.33 2.40
N THR A 23 1.48 5.20 3.71
CA THR A 23 0.36 5.87 4.39
C THR A 23 0.51 7.40 4.35
N ASP A 24 1.72 7.90 4.60
CA ASP A 24 2.04 9.33 4.54
C ASP A 24 1.82 9.87 3.12
N LEU A 25 2.27 9.14 2.09
CA LEU A 25 2.05 9.52 0.70
C LEU A 25 0.56 9.53 0.32
N ILE A 26 -0.24 8.57 0.81
CA ILE A 26 -1.70 8.60 0.61
C ILE A 26 -2.31 9.87 1.21
N ALA A 27 -1.88 10.26 2.41
CA ALA A 27 -2.34 11.49 3.05
C ALA A 27 -1.93 12.73 2.25
N ASP A 28 -0.71 12.78 1.74
CA ASP A 28 -0.21 13.87 0.90
C ASP A 28 -1.00 14.00 -0.41
N LEU A 29 -1.34 12.88 -1.06
CA LEU A 29 -2.17 12.89 -2.28
C LEU A 29 -3.58 13.41 -2.01
N LYS A 30 -4.17 13.05 -0.85
CA LYS A 30 -5.47 13.57 -0.42
C LYS A 30 -5.41 15.08 -0.17
N ALA A 31 -4.41 15.54 0.59
CA ALA A 31 -4.19 16.97 0.82
C ALA A 31 -3.95 17.74 -0.47
N PHE A 32 -3.20 17.17 -1.42
CA PHE A 32 -3.01 17.76 -2.74
C PHE A 32 -4.33 17.90 -3.51
N SER A 33 -5.19 16.89 -3.49
CA SER A 33 -6.52 16.98 -4.09
C SER A 33 -7.40 18.06 -3.46
N ASP A 34 -7.31 18.24 -2.14
CA ASP A 34 -8.06 19.27 -1.41
C ASP A 34 -7.59 20.69 -1.78
N LEU A 35 -6.29 20.88 -2.04
CA LEU A 35 -5.76 22.16 -2.55
C LEU A 35 -6.34 22.51 -3.93
N PHE A 36 -6.57 21.52 -4.80
CA PHE A 36 -7.23 21.75 -6.09
C PHE A 36 -8.69 22.15 -5.93
N GLU A 37 -9.42 21.57 -4.97
CA GLU A 37 -10.78 22.00 -4.64
C GLU A 37 -10.82 23.47 -4.21
N ALA A 38 -9.84 23.91 -3.42
CA ALA A 38 -9.74 25.31 -2.99
C ALA A 38 -9.47 26.28 -4.15
N LEU A 39 -8.80 25.82 -5.21
CA LEU A 39 -8.45 26.64 -6.38
C LEU A 39 -9.50 26.58 -7.51
N ILE A 40 -10.28 25.50 -7.58
CA ILE A 40 -11.27 25.24 -8.63
C ILE A 40 -12.63 24.98 -7.97
N PRO A 41 -13.43 26.03 -7.75
CA PRO A 41 -14.70 25.95 -7.01
C PRO A 41 -15.68 24.92 -7.60
N GLU A 42 -15.62 24.66 -8.91
CA GLU A 42 -16.45 23.67 -9.60
C GLU A 42 -16.25 22.23 -9.07
N LEU A 43 -15.10 21.95 -8.43
CA LEU A 43 -14.81 20.64 -7.84
C LEU A 43 -15.52 20.38 -6.51
N THR A 44 -16.03 21.42 -5.84
CA THR A 44 -16.72 21.30 -4.55
C THR A 44 -18.04 20.53 -4.64
N THR A 45 -18.65 20.52 -5.83
CA THR A 45 -19.92 19.82 -6.09
C THR A 45 -19.72 18.38 -6.58
N ARG A 46 -18.47 17.98 -6.85
CA ARG A 46 -18.13 16.66 -7.36
C ARG A 46 -17.88 15.67 -6.22
N THR A 47 -18.08 14.39 -6.50
CA THR A 47 -17.65 13.31 -5.60
C THR A 47 -16.13 13.30 -5.46
N THR A 48 -15.62 12.67 -4.39
CA THR A 48 -14.17 12.50 -4.17
C THR A 48 -13.48 11.82 -5.36
N ALA A 49 -14.12 10.80 -5.95
CA ALA A 49 -13.58 10.10 -7.11
C ALA A 49 -13.51 10.97 -8.37
N GLU A 50 -14.57 11.74 -8.65
CA GLU A 50 -14.59 12.66 -9.80
C GLU A 50 -13.59 13.81 -9.64
N ARG A 51 -13.42 14.31 -8.43
CA ARG A 51 -12.41 15.31 -8.09
C ARG A 51 -11.02 14.76 -8.32
N TRP A 52 -10.72 13.58 -7.79
CA TRP A 52 -9.41 12.95 -7.96
C TRP A 52 -9.10 12.67 -9.44
N ASN A 53 -10.06 12.18 -10.22
CA ASN A 53 -9.89 11.97 -11.66
C ASN A 53 -9.51 13.27 -12.40
N GLU A 54 -10.12 14.39 -12.01
CA GLU A 54 -9.80 15.70 -12.56
C GLU A 54 -8.40 16.16 -12.14
N VAL A 55 -8.04 16.02 -10.87
CA VAL A 55 -6.71 16.35 -10.34
C VAL A 55 -5.62 15.51 -11.03
N ALA A 56 -5.86 14.20 -11.17
CA ALA A 56 -4.97 13.28 -11.88
C ALA A 56 -4.75 13.71 -13.34
N ARG A 57 -5.84 14.08 -14.04
CA ARG A 57 -5.77 14.61 -15.41
C ARG A 57 -4.96 15.90 -15.50
N LEU A 58 -5.17 16.85 -14.59
CA LEU A 58 -4.49 18.16 -14.59
C LEU A 58 -3.01 18.06 -14.21
N SER A 59 -2.65 17.11 -13.35
CA SER A 59 -1.28 16.89 -12.85
C SER A 59 -0.48 15.86 -13.65
N GLY A 60 -1.12 15.10 -14.55
CA GLY A 60 -0.51 14.00 -15.29
C GLY A 60 -0.23 12.76 -14.42
N ILE A 61 -0.87 12.64 -13.26
CA ILE A 61 -0.76 11.49 -12.37
C ILE A 61 -1.74 10.40 -12.83
N ASP A 62 -1.39 9.12 -12.59
CA ASP A 62 -2.32 8.01 -12.81
C ASP A 62 -3.51 8.10 -11.85
N ALA A 63 -4.73 8.09 -12.38
CA ALA A 63 -5.96 8.14 -11.59
C ALA A 63 -6.10 6.94 -10.64
N ALA A 64 -5.54 5.77 -10.99
CA ALA A 64 -5.56 4.58 -10.14
C ALA A 64 -4.45 4.58 -9.06
N MET A 65 -3.63 5.64 -8.97
CA MET A 65 -2.49 5.68 -8.04
C MET A 65 -2.89 5.50 -6.57
N PRO A 66 -3.92 6.19 -6.04
CA PRO A 66 -4.30 6.02 -4.64
C PRO A 66 -4.74 4.59 -4.32
N ASP A 67 -5.60 4.01 -5.17
CA ASP A 67 -6.10 2.64 -4.99
C ASP A 67 -4.96 1.62 -5.03
N ARG A 68 -4.02 1.77 -5.97
CA ARG A 68 -2.82 0.90 -6.04
C ARG A 68 -1.92 1.06 -4.83
N LEU A 69 -1.80 2.26 -4.29
CA LEU A 69 -0.97 2.54 -3.12
C LEU A 69 -1.61 1.99 -1.84
N GLU A 70 -2.93 2.10 -1.70
CA GLU A 70 -3.71 1.48 -0.61
C GLU A 70 -3.56 -0.05 -0.66
N ALA A 71 -3.76 -0.66 -1.84
CA ALA A 71 -3.55 -2.11 -2.02
C ALA A 71 -2.11 -2.56 -1.73
N PHE A 72 -1.12 -1.74 -2.09
CA PHE A 72 0.28 -1.99 -1.75
C PHE A 72 0.52 -1.98 -0.23
N VAL A 73 0.01 -0.98 0.49
CA VAL A 73 0.12 -0.88 1.95
C VAL A 73 -0.60 -2.05 2.65
N GLU A 74 -1.77 -2.45 2.16
CA GLU A 74 -2.51 -3.62 2.65
C GLU A 74 -1.68 -4.90 2.47
N SER A 75 -1.13 -5.12 1.27
CA SER A 75 -0.28 -6.28 1.01
C SER A 75 0.97 -6.32 1.91
N LEU A 76 1.58 -5.17 2.22
CA LEU A 76 2.71 -5.12 3.16
C LEU A 76 2.26 -5.41 4.60
N SER A 77 1.05 -5.00 4.97
CA SER A 77 0.48 -5.28 6.29
C SER A 77 0.22 -6.76 6.48
N ASP A 78 -0.27 -7.45 5.45
CA ASP A 78 -0.42 -8.91 5.43
C ASP A 78 0.92 -9.65 5.57
N VAL A 79 1.95 -9.15 4.90
CA VAL A 79 3.33 -9.66 5.05
C VAL A 79 3.77 -9.53 6.50
N LEU A 80 3.60 -8.35 7.10
CA LEU A 80 4.00 -8.10 8.49
C LEU A 80 3.24 -9.00 9.49
N ALA A 81 1.94 -9.21 9.26
CA ALA A 81 1.09 -10.08 10.06
C ALA A 81 1.52 -11.56 9.95
N GLY A 82 1.95 -11.98 8.76
CA GLY A 82 2.39 -13.34 8.48
C GLY A 82 3.79 -13.70 8.97
N LEU A 83 4.69 -12.72 9.09
CA LEU A 83 6.09 -12.93 9.48
C LEU A 83 6.25 -13.07 11.00
N THR A 84 5.72 -14.13 11.60
CA THR A 84 5.77 -14.29 13.06
C THR A 84 7.18 -14.67 13.59
N PRO A 85 7.56 -14.24 14.80
CA PRO A 85 8.85 -14.60 15.40
C PRO A 85 9.01 -16.10 15.69
N SER A 86 7.90 -16.80 15.91
CA SER A 86 7.83 -18.19 16.37
C SER A 86 8.34 -19.20 15.34
N ASP A 87 8.15 -18.90 14.05
CA ASP A 87 8.45 -19.80 12.93
C ASP A 87 9.38 -19.18 11.89
N GLY A 88 9.95 -18.00 12.19
CA GLY A 88 10.83 -17.30 11.27
C GLY A 88 10.15 -16.82 9.99
N GLY A 89 8.80 -16.74 9.95
CA GLY A 89 8.03 -16.46 8.74
C GLY A 89 8.02 -17.58 7.69
N GLN A 90 8.63 -18.74 7.98
CA GLN A 90 8.79 -19.83 7.01
C GLN A 90 7.47 -20.55 6.69
N ALA A 91 6.52 -20.64 7.63
CA ALA A 91 5.22 -21.22 7.33
C ALA A 91 4.38 -20.29 6.45
N TRP A 92 4.46 -18.98 6.70
CA TRP A 92 3.81 -17.97 5.87
C TRP A 92 4.36 -17.97 4.44
N LEU A 93 5.69 -17.97 4.26
CA LEU A 93 6.32 -18.03 2.93
C LEU A 93 5.90 -19.28 2.15
N ARG A 94 5.89 -20.45 2.79
CA ARG A 94 5.44 -21.70 2.15
C ARG A 94 3.97 -21.63 1.75
N ARG A 95 3.10 -21.11 2.62
CA ARG A 95 1.67 -20.92 2.31
C ARG A 95 1.49 -19.96 1.15
N ARG A 96 2.18 -18.81 1.18
CA ARG A 96 2.08 -17.79 0.13
C ARG A 96 2.58 -18.31 -1.21
N ARG A 97 3.69 -19.06 -1.22
CA ARG A 97 4.21 -19.68 -2.43
C ARG A 97 3.22 -20.71 -3.01
N ALA A 98 2.65 -21.56 -2.17
CA ALA A 98 1.65 -22.54 -2.61
C ALA A 98 0.38 -21.89 -3.17
N ALA A 99 -0.08 -20.77 -2.58
CA ALA A 99 -1.22 -20.00 -3.10
C ALA A 99 -0.94 -19.43 -4.50
N LEU A 100 0.24 -18.80 -4.68
CA LEU A 100 0.66 -18.27 -5.99
C LEU A 100 0.82 -19.38 -7.04
N ASP A 101 1.43 -20.52 -6.67
CA ASP A 101 1.57 -21.67 -7.57
C ASP A 101 0.21 -22.30 -7.94
N ALA A 102 -0.82 -22.11 -7.11
CA ALA A 102 -2.21 -22.52 -7.38
C ALA A 102 -2.99 -21.52 -8.24
N GLY A 103 -2.38 -20.39 -8.63
CA GLY A 103 -3.05 -19.33 -9.39
C GLY A 103 -4.00 -18.48 -8.56
N GLU A 104 -3.94 -18.56 -7.23
CA GLU A 104 -4.46 -17.50 -6.36
C GLU A 104 -3.51 -16.31 -6.49
N ASP A 105 -3.60 -15.59 -7.61
CA ASP A 105 -3.05 -14.26 -7.70
C ASP A 105 -3.69 -13.47 -6.58
N ALA A 106 -2.85 -13.06 -5.64
CA ALA A 106 -3.24 -12.20 -4.54
C ALA A 106 -3.44 -10.75 -5.00
N SER A 107 -4.08 -10.61 -6.14
CA SER A 107 -4.78 -9.44 -6.58
C SER A 107 -6.24 -9.74 -6.30
N ALA A 108 -6.68 -9.42 -5.08
CA ALA A 108 -8.09 -9.14 -4.90
C ALA A 108 -8.43 -8.03 -5.90
N ALA A 109 -9.29 -8.37 -6.86
CA ALA A 109 -9.87 -7.46 -7.83
C ALA A 109 -10.82 -6.46 -7.16
#